data_AF-A0A4Q6AYA7-F1
#
_entry.id   AF-A0A4Q6AYA7-F1
#
_cell.length_a   1.000
_cell.length_b   1.000
_cell.length_c   1.000
_cell.angle_alpha   90.00
_cell.angle_beta   90.00
_cell.angle_gamma   90.00
#
_symmetry.space_group_name_H-M   'P 1'
#
loop_
_entity.id
_entity.type
_entity.pdbx_description
1 polymer ?
#
loop_
_entity_poly.entity_id
_entity_poly.type
_entity_poly.pdbx_seq_one_letter_code
_entity_poly.pdbx_strand_id
1 'polypeptide(L)' 'MRPVTVSDLKKEYNGAHVLDGLSLFIPAGRRIAIMGQTGSGKSTLLKIMGGLVQ' A
#
# COMPACT_ATOMS: atom_id res chain seq x y z
N MET A 1 -15.67 -4.61 11.55
CA MET A 1 -14.52 -4.34 10.67
C MET A 1 -13.56 -3.41 11.42
N ARG A 2 -12.23 -3.60 11.32
CA ARG A 2 -11.23 -2.74 11.98
C ARG A 2 -10.72 -1.66 11.02
N PRO A 3 -10.28 -0.49 11.50
CA PRO A 3 -9.59 0.48 10.67
C PRO A 3 -8.23 -0.10 10.22
N VAL A 4 -7.73 0.38 9.09
CA VAL A 4 -6.40 0.02 8.58
C VAL A 4 -5.53 1.28 8.63
N THR A 5 -4.33 1.14 9.19
CA THR A 5 -3.33 2.21 9.24
C THR A 5 -2.03 1.68 8.67
N VAL A 6 -1.44 2.45 7.75
CA VAL A 6 -0.12 2.24 7.18
C VAL A 6 0.66 3.53 7.42
N SER A 7 1.88 3.43 7.90
CA SER A 7 2.72 4.58 8.22
C SER A 7 4.10 4.38 7.62
N ASP A 8 4.59 5.40 6.90
CA ASP A 8 5.92 5.45 6.29
C ASP A 8 6.32 4.17 5.53
N LEU A 9 5.39 3.57 4.77
CA LEU A 9 5.63 2.33 4.08
C LEU A 9 6.57 2.55 2.90
N LYS A 10 7.72 1.88 2.96
CA LYS A 10 8.72 1.84 1.90
C LYS A 10 8.83 0.42 1.35
N LYS A 11 8.92 0.32 0.03
CA LYS A 11 9.18 -0.95 -0.65
C LYS A 11 10.08 -0.72 -1.84
N GLU A 12 11.17 -1.47 -1.87
CA GLU A 12 12.12 -1.48 -2.96
C GLU A 12 12.11 -2.83 -3.68
N TYR A 13 12.32 -2.77 -4.99
CA TYR A 13 12.69 -3.92 -5.80
C TYR A 13 13.89 -3.55 -6.66
N ASN A 14 14.97 -4.33 -6.57
CA ASN A 14 16.17 -4.17 -7.40
C ASN A 14 16.74 -2.74 -7.42
N GLY A 15 16.82 -2.05 -6.28
CA GLY A 15 17.32 -0.66 -6.23
C GLY A 15 16.29 0.42 -6.56
N ALA A 16 15.07 0.06 -6.99
CA ALA A 16 14.02 1.01 -7.32
C ALA A 16 12.93 1.05 -6.24
N HIS A 17 12.67 2.24 -5.69
CA HIS A 17 11.54 2.45 -4.77
C HIS A 17 10.21 2.35 -5.52
N VAL A 18 9.43 1.33 -5.20
CA VAL A 18 8.06 1.13 -5.70
C VAL A 18 7.04 1.77 -4.76
N LEU A 19 7.35 1.83 -3.46
CA LEU A 19 6.68 2.66 -2.48
C LEU A 19 7.74 3.44 -1.71
N ASP A 20 7.52 4.73 -1.48
CA ASP A 20 8.46 5.59 -0.77
C ASP A 20 7.72 6.46 0.25
N GLY A 21 7.68 6.00 1.50
CA GLY A 21 7.08 6.71 2.64
C GLY A 21 5.55 6.81 2.61
N LEU A 22 4.87 5.82 2.02
CA LEU A 22 3.41 5.84 1.89
C LEU A 22 2.73 5.71 3.26
N SER A 23 1.91 6.69 3.61
CA SER A 23 1.04 6.66 4.79
C SER A 23 -0.43 6.73 4.39
N LEU A 24 -1.25 5.88 5.00
CA LEU A 24 -2.64 5.64 4.62
C LEU A 24 -3.47 5.31 5.86
N PHE A 25 -4.64 5.93 5.97
CA PHE A 25 -5.65 5.59 6.96
C PHE A 25 -6.98 5.24 6.28
N ILE A 26 -7.50 4.05 6.56
CA ILE A 26 -8.81 3.60 6.08
C ILE A 26 -9.72 3.40 7.29
N PRO A 27 -10.80 4.20 7.43
CA PRO A 27 -11.77 3.98 8.48
C PRO A 27 -12.45 2.63 8.37
N ALA A 28 -12.84 2.06 9.52
CA ALA A 28 -13.62 0.82 9.56
C ALA A 28 -14.91 0.95 8.74
N GLY A 29 -15.27 -0.11 8.00
CA GLY A 29 -16.51 -0.17 7.24
C GLY A 29 -16.52 0.63 5.93
N ARG A 30 -15.39 1.24 5.55
CA ARG A 30 -15.26 1.94 4.27
C ARG A 30 -14.78 1.01 3.16
N ARG A 31 -15.28 1.24 1.95
CA ARG A 31 -14.76 0.70 0.70
C ARG A 31 -14.04 1.84 -0.02
N ILE A 32 -12.80 1.61 -0.43
CA ILE A 32 -11.98 2.59 -1.14
C ILE A 32 -11.44 1.98 -2.44
N ALA A 33 -11.16 2.81 -3.43
CA ALA A 33 -10.45 2.42 -4.64
C ALA A 33 -9.02 2.96 -4.60
N ILE A 34 -8.04 2.14 -4.99
CA ILE A 34 -6.65 2.55 -5.16
C ILE A 34 -6.44 2.82 -6.66
N MET A 35 -6.16 4.07 -7.02
CA MET A 35 -5.97 4.48 -8.42
C MET A 35 -4.55 4.99 -8.66
N GLY A 36 -4.11 4.95 -9.93
CA GLY A 36 -2.79 5.38 -10.36
C GLY A 36 -2.31 4.66 -11.61
N GLN A 37 -1.32 5.22 -12.30
CA GLN A 37 -0.75 4.66 -13.54
C GLN A 37 -0.20 3.24 -13.34
N THR A 38 -0.05 2.46 -14.41
CA THR A 38 0.66 1.17 -14.35
C THR A 38 2.06 1.36 -13.78
N GLY A 39 2.48 0.48 -12.86
CA GLY A 39 3.78 0.57 -12.19
C GLY A 39 3.83 1.41 -10.90
N SER A 40 2.79 2.19 -10.58
CA SER A 40 2.73 3.04 -9.36
C SER A 40 2.68 2.31 -8.00
N GLY A 41 2.92 1.00 -7.96
CA GLY A 41 2.98 0.26 -6.69
C GLY A 41 1.64 -0.19 -6.10
N LYS A 42 0.50 0.00 -6.77
CA LYS A 42 -0.84 -0.42 -6.27
C LYS A 42 -0.92 -1.90 -5.88
N SER A 43 -0.51 -2.80 -6.78
CA SER A 43 -0.51 -4.24 -6.51
C SER A 43 0.49 -4.60 -5.42
N THR A 44 1.60 -3.89 -5.32
CA THR A 44 2.59 -4.04 -4.25
C THR A 44 1.97 -3.67 -2.90
N LEU A 45 1.31 -2.51 -2.81
CA LEU A 45 0.58 -2.07 -1.61
C LEU A 45 -0.45 -3.12 -1.18
N LEU A 46 -1.29 -3.60 -2.11
CA LEU A 46 -2.30 -4.62 -1.80
C LEU A 46 -1.68 -5.94 -1.33
N LYS A 47 -0.56 -6.37 -1.93
CA LYS A 47 0.17 -7.57 -1.50
C LYS A 47 0.73 -7.41 -0.09
N ILE A 48 1.31 -6.25 0.24
CA ILE A 48 1.82 -5.95 1.59
C ILE A 48 0.67 -5.95 2.60
N MET A 49 -0.43 -5.24 2.31
CA MET A 49 -1.62 -5.19 3.17
C MET A 49 -2.26 -6.57 3.38
N GLY A 50 -2.17 -7.45 2.38
CA GLY A 50 -2.62 -8.84 2.46
C GLY A 50 -1.62 -9.80 3.12
N GLY A 51 -0.46 -9.33 3.55
CA GLY A 51 0.59 -10.17 4.14
C GLY A 51 1.28 -11.12 3.15
N LEU A 52 1.16 -10.84 1.85
CA LEU A 52 1.71 -11.70 0.78
C LEU A 52 3.17 -11.38 0.46
N VAL A 53 3.64 -10.17 0.80
CA VAL A 53 5.03 -9.72 0.65
C VAL A 53 5.40 -8.78 1.81
N GLN A 54 6.69 -8.66 2.11
CA GLN A 54 7.27 -7.65 3.02
C GLN A 54 8.00 -6.58 2.21
#